data_AF-W0A830-F1
#
_entry.id   AF-W0A830-F1
#
_cell.length_a   1.000
_cell.length_b   1.000
_cell.length_c   1.000
_cell.angle_alpha   90.00
_cell.angle_beta   90.00
_cell.angle_gamma   90.00
#
_symmetry.space_group_name_H-M   'P 1'
#
loop_
_entity.id
_entity.type
_entity.pdbx_description
1 polymer ?
#
loop_
_entity_poly.entity_id
_entity_poly.type
_entity_poly.pdbx_seq_one_letter_code
_entity_poly.pdbx_strand_id
1 'polypeptide(L)'
;MPEAVAPQEAAPAAPAATAQPTSVAEIVKAEFPAYDKDSTGDLSKTEFSTWLIALKTKSDPAAAADQTALSTWAGQAFAQADADKSSAVTQTELTSFLGG
;
A
#
# COMPACT_ATOMS: atom_id res chain seq x y z
N MET A 1 55.25 -16.97 -18.24
CA MET A 1 53.93 -16.95 -18.91
C MET A 1 53.61 -18.39 -19.29
N PRO A 2 52.44 -18.91 -18.90
CA PRO A 2 51.19 -18.51 -19.53
C PRO A 2 50.16 -17.88 -18.57
N GLU A 3 49.33 -17.04 -19.18
CA GLU A 3 48.14 -16.38 -18.65
C GLU A 3 47.01 -17.37 -18.37
N ALA A 4 46.16 -17.02 -17.40
CA ALA A 4 44.74 -17.36 -17.44
C ALA A 4 43.96 -16.18 -16.85
N VAL A 5 43.44 -15.35 -17.75
CA VAL A 5 42.37 -14.38 -17.48
C VAL A 5 41.01 -15.06 -17.62
N ALA A 6 40.06 -14.58 -16.81
CA ALA A 6 38.59 -14.73 -16.89
C ALA A 6 37.93 -15.91 -16.16
N PRO A 7 36.65 -15.78 -15.77
CA PRO A 7 35.90 -14.60 -15.33
C PRO A 7 35.42 -14.79 -13.88
N GLN A 8 35.68 -13.83 -13.00
CA GLN A 8 35.05 -13.86 -11.68
C GLN A 8 33.55 -13.65 -11.90
N GLU A 9 32.84 -14.75 -11.67
CA GLU A 9 31.40 -14.92 -11.71
C GLU A 9 30.65 -13.62 -11.44
N ALA A 10 29.74 -13.29 -12.37
CA ALA A 10 28.67 -12.37 -12.09
C ALA A 10 28.05 -12.82 -10.76
N ALA A 11 28.24 -11.99 -9.73
CA ALA A 11 27.59 -12.21 -8.45
C ALA A 11 26.12 -12.51 -8.74
N PRO A 12 25.53 -13.54 -8.12
CA PRO A 12 24.11 -13.76 -8.25
C PRO A 12 23.47 -12.43 -7.87
N ALA A 13 22.74 -11.81 -8.81
CA ALA A 13 21.81 -10.76 -8.46
C ALA A 13 21.01 -11.36 -7.30
N ALA A 14 21.24 -10.85 -6.09
CA ALA A 14 20.49 -11.28 -4.93
C ALA A 14 19.04 -11.25 -5.39
N PRO A 15 18.25 -12.33 -5.19
CA PRO A 15 16.83 -12.26 -5.49
C PRO A 15 16.40 -11.01 -4.77
N ALA A 16 15.91 -10.01 -5.52
CA ALA A 16 15.39 -8.79 -4.94
C ALA A 16 14.49 -9.31 -3.85
N ALA A 17 14.92 -9.16 -2.59
CA ALA A 17 14.09 -9.51 -1.48
C ALA A 17 12.83 -8.75 -1.83
N THR A 18 11.76 -9.48 -2.11
CA THR A 18 10.42 -8.92 -2.09
C THR A 18 10.33 -8.45 -0.66
N ALA A 19 10.87 -7.25 -0.41
CA ALA A 19 10.81 -6.54 0.82
C ALA A 19 9.31 -6.41 0.94
N GLN A 20 8.72 -7.30 1.75
CA GLN A 20 7.34 -7.13 2.10
C GLN A 20 7.30 -5.71 2.61
N PRO A 21 6.55 -4.82 1.94
CA PRO A 21 6.66 -3.41 2.20
C PRO A 21 6.46 -3.20 3.70
N THR A 22 7.55 -2.90 4.42
CA THR A 22 7.54 -2.87 5.90
C THR A 22 6.98 -1.55 6.40
N SER A 23 6.95 -0.55 5.52
CA SER A 23 6.44 0.78 5.77
C SER A 23 5.09 0.93 5.10
N VAL A 24 4.15 1.60 5.78
CA VAL A 24 2.82 1.79 5.22
C VAL A 24 2.86 2.55 3.90
N ALA A 25 3.80 3.49 3.74
CA ALA A 25 4.09 4.18 2.47
C ALA A 25 4.36 3.22 1.29
N GLU A 26 5.12 2.16 1.53
CA GLU A 26 5.47 1.19 0.47
C GLU A 26 4.28 0.26 0.18
N ILE A 27 3.50 -0.12 1.21
CA ILE A 27 2.27 -0.92 1.04
C ILE A 27 1.26 -0.11 0.23
N VAL A 28 1.04 1.14 0.62
CA VAL A 28 0.21 2.11 -0.08
C VAL A 28 0.70 2.24 -1.51
N LYS A 29 1.95 2.58 -1.75
CA LYS A 29 2.47 2.76 -3.13
C LYS A 29 2.32 1.50 -4.00
N ALA A 30 2.49 0.31 -3.43
CA ALA A 30 2.36 -0.95 -4.16
C ALA A 30 0.90 -1.35 -4.42
N GLU A 31 -0.01 -1.14 -3.46
CA GLU A 31 -1.41 -1.56 -3.58
C GLU A 31 -2.32 -0.46 -4.15
N PHE A 32 -2.05 0.82 -3.92
CA PHE A 32 -2.85 1.96 -4.38
C PHE A 32 -3.25 1.88 -5.86
N PRO A 33 -2.33 1.70 -6.83
CA PRO A 33 -2.70 1.59 -8.25
C PRO A 33 -3.53 0.34 -8.59
N ALA A 34 -3.57 -0.68 -7.72
CA ALA A 34 -4.45 -1.83 -7.91
C ALA A 34 -5.91 -1.53 -7.52
N TYR A 35 -6.11 -0.53 -6.66
CA TYR A 35 -7.42 -0.11 -6.17
C TYR A 35 -7.94 1.16 -6.83
N ASP A 36 -7.06 2.02 -7.37
CA ASP A 36 -7.39 3.17 -8.22
C ASP A 36 -7.80 2.67 -9.62
N LYS A 37 -9.06 2.24 -9.75
CA LYS A 37 -9.58 1.63 -10.98
C LYS A 37 -9.70 2.64 -12.11
N ASP A 38 -9.95 3.88 -11.75
CA ASP A 38 -10.12 4.99 -12.68
C ASP A 38 -8.76 5.60 -13.09
N SER A 39 -7.66 5.18 -12.44
CA SER A 39 -6.30 5.66 -12.71
C SER A 39 -6.19 7.19 -12.62
N THR A 40 -6.97 7.81 -11.72
CA THR A 40 -6.99 9.26 -11.53
C THR A 40 -5.83 9.73 -10.67
N GLY A 41 -5.19 8.82 -9.91
CA GLY A 41 -4.17 9.14 -8.92
C GLY A 41 -4.72 9.29 -7.50
N ASP A 42 -6.02 9.03 -7.31
CA ASP A 42 -6.76 9.23 -6.08
C ASP A 42 -7.71 8.05 -5.84
N LEU A 43 -7.94 7.66 -4.60
CA LEU A 43 -8.96 6.67 -4.26
C LEU A 43 -10.26 7.38 -3.87
N SER A 44 -11.33 7.12 -4.61
CA SER A 44 -12.67 7.55 -4.24
C SER A 44 -13.07 6.93 -2.89
N LYS A 45 -14.05 7.50 -2.18
CA LYS A 45 -14.54 6.96 -0.90
C LYS A 45 -14.82 5.46 -0.93
N THR A 46 -15.42 4.97 -2.00
CA THR A 46 -15.73 3.53 -2.19
C THR A 46 -14.47 2.69 -2.35
N GLU A 47 -13.53 3.16 -3.16
CA GLU A 47 -12.26 2.46 -3.44
C GLU A 47 -11.38 2.45 -2.20
N PHE A 48 -11.21 3.61 -1.56
CA PHE A 48 -10.50 3.77 -0.29
C PHE A 48 -11.08 2.86 0.78
N SER A 49 -12.40 2.84 0.96
CA SER A 49 -13.03 2.01 2.00
C SER A 49 -12.78 0.53 1.74
N THR A 50 -12.89 0.09 0.48
CA THR A 50 -12.62 -1.29 0.08
C THR A 50 -11.16 -1.67 0.33
N TRP A 51 -10.23 -0.80 -0.06
CA TRP A 51 -8.80 -0.97 0.15
C TRP A 51 -8.45 -1.04 1.62
N LEU A 52 -8.94 -0.09 2.42
CA LEU A 52 -8.60 0.04 3.83
C LEU A 52 -9.13 -1.16 4.64
N ILE A 53 -10.34 -1.63 4.34
CA ILE A 53 -10.90 -2.83 4.94
C ILE A 53 -10.07 -4.07 4.56
N ALA A 54 -9.68 -4.19 3.30
CA ALA A 54 -8.81 -5.28 2.84
C ALA A 54 -7.44 -5.24 3.53
N LEU A 55 -6.83 -4.06 3.65
CA LEU A 55 -5.57 -3.84 4.35
C LEU A 55 -5.69 -4.24 5.83
N LYS A 56 -6.72 -3.77 6.53
CA LYS A 56 -6.92 -4.11 7.95
C LYS A 56 -7.23 -5.59 8.14
N THR A 57 -7.96 -6.21 7.22
CA THR A 57 -8.22 -7.66 7.24
C THR A 57 -6.95 -8.47 6.98
N LYS A 58 -6.06 -8.00 6.10
CA LYS A 58 -4.74 -8.62 5.87
C LYS A 58 -3.85 -8.52 7.11
N SER A 59 -3.85 -7.37 7.78
CA SER A 59 -3.06 -7.12 8.99
C SER A 59 -3.65 -7.78 10.25
N ASP A 60 -4.97 -7.80 10.35
CA ASP A 60 -5.75 -8.37 11.45
C ASP A 60 -7.00 -9.09 10.89
N PRO A 61 -6.93 -10.40 10.64
CA PRO A 61 -8.08 -11.14 10.12
C PRO A 61 -9.25 -11.21 11.12
N ALA A 62 -9.01 -10.95 12.41
CA ALA A 62 -10.07 -10.85 13.41
C ALA A 62 -10.98 -9.62 13.19
N ALA A 63 -10.44 -8.51 12.67
CA ALA A 63 -11.23 -7.33 12.31
C ALA A 63 -12.32 -7.63 11.28
N ALA A 64 -12.12 -8.63 10.41
CA ALA A 64 -13.12 -9.04 9.43
C ALA A 64 -14.41 -9.58 10.05
N ALA A 65 -14.37 -10.01 11.32
CA ALA A 65 -15.57 -10.43 12.05
C ALA A 65 -16.51 -9.26 12.34
N ASP A 66 -16.01 -8.02 12.34
CA ASP A 66 -16.77 -6.82 12.70
C ASP A 66 -16.87 -5.86 11.52
N GLN A 67 -17.64 -6.28 10.52
CA GLN A 67 -17.79 -5.53 9.26
C GLN A 67 -18.46 -4.15 9.46
N THR A 68 -19.31 -4.02 10.48
CA THR A 68 -19.88 -2.71 10.89
C THR A 68 -18.79 -1.78 11.41
N ALA A 69 -17.94 -2.26 12.33
CA ALA A 69 -16.82 -1.46 12.83
C ALA A 69 -15.85 -1.08 11.71
N LEU A 70 -15.56 -2.00 10.79
CA LEU A 70 -14.73 -1.77 9.61
C LEU A 70 -15.31 -0.69 8.68
N SER A 71 -16.62 -0.72 8.43
CA SER A 71 -17.29 0.27 7.59
C SER A 71 -17.31 1.66 8.24
N THR A 72 -17.59 1.74 9.54
CA THR A 72 -17.48 2.98 10.31
C THR A 72 -16.05 3.52 10.32
N TRP A 73 -15.07 2.65 10.59
CA TRP A 73 -13.66 3.01 10.59
C TRP A 73 -13.21 3.49 9.22
N ALA A 74 -13.57 2.81 8.13
CA ALA A 74 -13.27 3.24 6.77
C ALA A 74 -13.85 4.62 6.46
N GLY A 75 -15.08 4.91 6.91
CA GLY A 75 -15.68 6.24 6.77
C GLY A 75 -14.95 7.32 7.56
N GLN A 76 -14.50 7.02 8.79
CA GLN A 76 -13.73 7.95 9.62
C GLN A 76 -12.32 8.16 9.08
N ALA A 77 -11.66 7.08 8.68
CA ALA A 77 -10.35 7.08 8.07
C ALA A 77 -10.34 7.85 6.75
N PHE A 78 -11.40 7.70 5.94
CA PHE A 78 -11.54 8.48 4.72
C PHE A 78 -11.60 9.98 5.03
N ALA A 79 -12.42 10.38 6.01
CA ALA A 79 -12.52 11.79 6.41
C ALA A 79 -11.25 12.35 7.06
N GLN A 80 -10.39 11.49 7.64
CA GLN A 80 -9.07 11.89 8.15
C GLN A 80 -8.02 11.97 7.05
N ALA A 81 -8.08 11.05 6.09
CA ALA A 81 -7.14 11.02 4.98
C ALA A 81 -7.44 12.13 3.96
N ASP A 82 -8.72 12.40 3.66
CA ASP A 82 -9.21 13.49 2.80
C ASP A 82 -9.08 14.85 3.52
N ALA A 83 -7.84 15.34 3.66
CA ALA A 83 -7.52 16.56 4.38
C ALA A 83 -7.95 17.80 3.58
N ASP A 84 -7.89 17.72 2.25
CA ASP A 84 -8.30 18.78 1.34
C ASP A 84 -9.82 18.80 1.04
N LYS A 85 -10.56 17.77 1.47
CA LYS A 85 -12.01 17.63 1.27
C LYS A 85 -12.43 17.51 -0.19
N SER A 86 -11.57 16.97 -1.05
CA SER A 86 -11.85 16.68 -2.45
C SER A 86 -12.82 15.52 -2.64
N SER A 87 -13.18 14.79 -1.57
CA SER A 87 -13.93 13.53 -1.68
C SER A 87 -13.17 12.41 -2.40
N ALA A 88 -11.85 12.51 -2.44
CA ALA A 88 -10.93 11.46 -2.82
C ALA A 88 -9.71 11.49 -1.90
N VAL A 89 -8.95 10.40 -1.85
CA VAL A 89 -7.72 10.33 -1.05
C VAL A 89 -6.56 10.03 -1.95
N THR A 90 -5.61 10.94 -2.00
CA THR A 90 -4.38 10.76 -2.78
C THR A 90 -3.41 9.80 -2.09
N GLN A 91 -2.47 9.23 -2.86
CA GLN A 91 -1.42 8.36 -2.29
C GLN A 91 -0.63 9.05 -1.17
N THR A 92 -0.37 10.35 -1.32
CA THR A 92 0.35 11.17 -0.35
C THR A 92 -0.43 11.29 0.95
N GLU A 93 -1.73 11.62 0.86
CA GLU A 93 -2.62 11.71 2.02
C GLU A 93 -2.75 10.38 2.74
N LEU A 94 -2.92 9.30 2.00
CA LEU A 94 -3.05 7.94 2.55
C LEU A 94 -1.80 7.52 3.33
N THR A 95 -0.64 7.83 2.77
CA THR A 95 0.66 7.54 3.38
C THR A 95 0.84 8.36 4.66
N SER A 96 0.44 9.62 4.65
CA SER A 96 0.49 10.51 5.82
C SER A 96 -0.48 10.05 6.91
N PHE A 97 -1.70 9.65 6.53
CA PHE A 97 -2.72 9.15 7.44
C PHE A 97 -2.30 7.88 8.18
N LEU A 98 -1.65 6.94 7.51
CA LEU A 98 -1.26 5.65 8.11
C LEU A 98 0.16 5.63 8.68
N GLY A 99 1.01 6.58 8.29
CA GLY A 99 2.37 6.73 8.80
C GLY A 99 2.53 7.77 9.89
N GLY A 100 1.50 8.58 10.15
CA GLY A 100 1.48 9.67 11.14
C GLY A 100 1.19 9.21 12.56
#